data_AF-A0AAW5TEN0-F1
#
_entry.id   AF-A0AAW5TEN0-F1
#
_cell.length_a   1.000
_cell.length_b   1.000
_cell.length_c   1.000
_cell.angle_alpha   90.00
_cell.angle_beta   90.00
_cell.angle_gamma   90.00
#
_symmetry.space_group_name_H-M   'P 1'
#
loop_
_entity.id
_entity.type
_entity.pdbx_description
1 polymer ?
#
loop_
_entity_poly.entity_id
_entity_poly.type
_entity_poly.pdbx_seq_one_letter_code
_entity_poly.pdbx_strand_id
1 'polypeptide(L)'
;MLSPTAARTALAAIRIINGATALVAPERLLARLGVDTTQDRSASYPFRMFGIRTVLIGLDLLVLSGSELRRAENLAVLIHATDTVSAAVTTARGDLPRRHGVTATVISAVNTALAVIAWKGSRHAIASHEVVPQDH
;
A
#
# COMPACT_ATOMS: atom_id res chain seq x y z
N MET A 1 13.17 5.69 -14.58
CA MET A 1 12.13 5.96 -13.56
C MET A 1 10.88 5.19 -13.95
N LEU A 2 10.14 4.58 -13.02
CA LEU A 2 8.88 3.89 -13.33
C LEU A 2 7.86 4.91 -13.86
N SER A 3 7.10 4.56 -14.89
CA SER A 3 5.97 5.39 -15.32
C SER A 3 4.88 5.40 -14.22
N PRO A 4 4.06 6.46 -14.11
CA PRO A 4 3.00 6.51 -13.11
C PRO A 4 2.03 5.33 -13.19
N THR A 5 1.66 4.94 -14.40
CA THR A 5 0.80 3.75 -14.65
C THR A 5 1.48 2.47 -14.18
N ALA A 6 2.78 2.29 -14.45
CA ALA A 6 3.51 1.12 -13.99
C ALA A 6 3.63 1.10 -12.47
N ALA A 7 3.89 2.26 -11.83
CA ALA A 7 3.95 2.38 -10.38
C ALA A 7 2.61 2.06 -9.72
N ARG A 8 1.50 2.58 -10.26
CA ARG A 8 0.13 2.28 -9.82
C ARG A 8 -0.18 0.79 -9.94
N THR A 9 0.11 0.20 -11.11
CA THR A 9 -0.16 -1.21 -11.38
C THR A 9 0.66 -2.12 -10.45
N ALA A 10 1.93 -1.80 -10.24
CA ALA A 10 2.80 -2.52 -9.32
C ALA A 10 2.27 -2.43 -7.88
N LEU A 11 1.90 -1.22 -7.42
CA LEU A 11 1.32 -1.04 -6.09
C LEU A 11 0.05 -1.87 -5.93
N ALA A 12 -0.86 -1.80 -6.89
CA ALA A 12 -2.10 -2.56 -6.88
C ALA A 12 -1.87 -4.08 -6.82
N ALA A 13 -0.96 -4.61 -7.64
CA ALA A 13 -0.61 -6.03 -7.61
C ALA A 13 -0.09 -6.46 -6.23
N ILE A 14 0.82 -5.67 -5.64
CA ILE A 14 1.33 -5.91 -4.29
C ILE A 14 0.18 -5.90 -3.27
N ARG A 15 -0.73 -4.92 -3.35
CA ARG A 15 -1.88 -4.80 -2.45
C ARG A 15 -2.79 -6.02 -2.54
N ILE A 16 -3.14 -6.44 -3.76
CA ILE A 16 -4.03 -7.58 -3.98
C ILE A 16 -3.39 -8.86 -3.46
N ILE A 17 -2.13 -9.13 -3.80
CA ILE A 17 -1.43 -10.35 -3.39
C ILE A 17 -1.27 -10.41 -1.85
N ASN A 18 -0.78 -9.33 -1.24
CA ASN A 18 -0.58 -9.29 0.21
C ASN A 18 -1.92 -9.29 0.95
N GLY A 19 -2.91 -8.54 0.45
CA GLY A 19 -4.25 -8.48 1.03
C GLY A 19 -4.96 -9.82 0.97
N ALA A 20 -4.94 -10.49 -0.18
CA ALA A 20 -5.50 -11.83 -0.33
C ALA A 20 -4.80 -12.82 0.61
N THR A 21 -3.46 -12.79 0.67
CA THR A 21 -2.70 -13.64 1.59
C THR A 21 -3.08 -13.37 3.05
N ALA A 22 -3.19 -12.10 3.47
CA ALA A 22 -3.60 -11.73 4.83
C ALA A 22 -5.04 -12.17 5.14
N LEU A 23 -5.93 -12.15 4.13
CA LEU A 23 -7.33 -12.52 4.27
C LEU A 23 -7.53 -14.03 4.40
N VAL A 24 -6.80 -14.83 3.62
CA VAL A 24 -7.01 -16.29 3.55
C VAL A 24 -6.03 -17.08 4.42
N ALA A 25 -4.79 -16.62 4.54
CA ALA A 25 -3.69 -17.27 5.23
C ALA A 25 -2.85 -16.26 6.04
N PRO A 26 -3.45 -15.56 7.02
CA PRO A 26 -2.79 -14.51 7.81
C PRO A 26 -1.48 -14.99 8.47
N GLU A 27 -1.42 -16.26 8.83
CA GLU A 27 -0.28 -16.91 9.49
C GLU A 27 0.99 -16.82 8.63
N ARG A 28 0.86 -16.86 7.31
CA ARG A 28 1.98 -16.75 6.37
C ARG A 28 2.65 -15.38 6.41
N LEU A 29 1.88 -14.32 6.62
CA LEU A 29 2.43 -12.96 6.73
C LEU A 29 2.90 -12.65 8.15
N LEU A 30 2.17 -13.12 9.16
CA LEU A 30 2.57 -13.01 10.56
C LEU A 30 3.92 -13.69 10.82
N ALA A 31 4.14 -14.88 10.24
CA ALA A 31 5.44 -15.56 10.32
C ALA A 31 6.58 -14.73 9.72
N ARG A 32 6.34 -13.96 8.64
CA ARG A 32 7.34 -13.04 8.06
C ARG A 32 7.66 -11.86 8.95
N LEU A 33 6.80 -11.55 9.92
CA LEU A 33 7.03 -10.54 10.95
C LEU A 33 7.68 -11.14 12.21
N GLY A 34 7.95 -12.44 12.22
CA GLY A 34 8.52 -13.15 13.36
C GLY A 34 7.50 -13.53 14.43
N VAL A 35 6.20 -13.52 14.11
CA VAL A 35 5.13 -13.92 15.03
C VAL A 35 4.90 -15.44 14.92
N ASP A 36 5.00 -16.14 16.05
CA ASP A 36 4.65 -17.56 16.15
C ASP A 36 3.14 -17.74 16.40
N THR A 37 2.41 -17.97 15.31
CA THR A 37 0.95 -18.16 15.34
C THR A 37 0.49 -19.52 15.90
N THR A 38 1.43 -20.40 16.24
CA THR A 38 1.10 -21.64 16.97
C THR A 38 0.91 -21.37 18.46
N GLN A 39 1.59 -20.35 18.99
CA GLN A 39 1.50 -19.92 20.39
C GLN A 39 0.47 -18.82 20.59
N ASP A 40 0.37 -17.85 19.66
CA ASP A 40 -0.59 -16.76 19.74
C ASP A 40 -1.26 -16.47 18.38
N ARG A 41 -2.59 -16.64 18.33
CA ARG A 41 -3.40 -16.38 17.13
C ARG A 41 -4.11 -15.03 17.15
N SER A 42 -3.94 -14.22 18.20
CA SER A 42 -4.64 -12.95 18.41
C SER A 42 -4.57 -12.01 17.21
N ALA A 43 -3.42 -11.98 16.52
CA ALA A 43 -3.19 -11.14 15.35
C ALA A 43 -3.86 -11.64 14.06
N SER A 44 -4.37 -12.88 14.03
CA SER A 44 -4.96 -13.49 12.82
C SER A 44 -6.25 -12.78 12.39
N TYR A 45 -7.13 -12.46 13.35
CA TYR A 45 -8.38 -11.75 13.06
C TYR A 45 -8.12 -10.32 12.52
N PRO A 46 -7.30 -9.48 13.17
CA PRO A 46 -6.91 -8.19 12.63
C PRO A 46 -6.26 -8.27 11.25
N PHE A 47 -5.41 -9.27 10.99
CA PHE A 47 -4.80 -9.47 9.67
C PHE A 47 -5.82 -9.80 8.58
N ARG A 48 -6.87 -10.57 8.89
CA ARG A 48 -7.96 -10.82 7.94
C ARG A 48 -8.75 -9.55 7.62
N MET A 49 -9.06 -8.75 8.65
CA MET A 49 -9.70 -7.44 8.46
C MET A 49 -8.82 -6.47 7.66
N PHE A 50 -7.50 -6.48 7.90
CA PHE A 50 -6.53 -5.73 7.11
C PHE A 50 -6.51 -6.21 5.65
N GLY A 51 -6.56 -7.53 5.46
CA GLY A 51 -6.47 -8.18 4.15
C GLY A 51 -7.55 -7.73 3.18
N ILE A 52 -8.83 -7.79 3.58
CA ILE A 52 -9.92 -7.35 2.68
C ILE A 52 -9.81 -5.87 2.30
N ARG A 53 -9.45 -4.99 3.26
CA ARG A 53 -9.25 -3.56 2.96
C ARG A 53 -8.11 -3.34 1.98
N THR A 54 -7.04 -4.11 2.11
CA THR A 54 -5.87 -4.03 1.24
C THR A 54 -6.21 -4.51 -0.18
N VAL A 55 -7.01 -5.58 -0.31
CA VAL A 55 -7.51 -6.03 -1.62
C VAL A 55 -8.33 -4.93 -2.29
N LEU A 56 -9.27 -4.32 -1.58
CA LEU A 56 -10.11 -3.25 -2.13
C LEU A 56 -9.29 -2.04 -2.60
N ILE A 57 -8.30 -1.61 -1.82
CA ILE A 57 -7.37 -0.54 -2.25
C ILE A 57 -6.68 -0.91 -3.57
N GLY A 58 -6.21 -2.15 -3.70
CA GLY A 58 -5.56 -2.60 -4.93
C GLY A 58 -6.51 -2.65 -6.14
N LEU A 59 -7.76 -3.08 -5.94
CA LEU A 59 -8.78 -3.10 -6.98
C LEU A 59 -9.17 -1.68 -7.40
N ASP A 60 -9.37 -0.77 -6.45
CA ASP A 60 -9.67 0.64 -6.71
C ASP A 60 -8.58 1.28 -7.58
N LEU A 61 -7.31 0.99 -7.27
CA LEU A 61 -6.17 1.44 -8.06
C LEU A 61 -6.10 0.84 -9.47
N LEU A 62 -6.83 -0.22 -9.81
CA LEU A 62 -6.83 -0.79 -11.17
C LEU A 62 -8.09 -0.43 -11.95
N VAL A 63 -9.24 -0.42 -11.28
CA VAL A 63 -10.56 -0.39 -11.93
C VAL A 63 -11.12 1.03 -12.01
N LEU A 64 -10.84 1.88 -11.02
CA LEU A 64 -11.35 3.24 -11.03
C LEU A 64 -10.67 4.10 -12.09
N SER A 65 -11.37 5.15 -12.50
CA SER A 65 -10.88 6.17 -13.44
C SER A 65 -11.32 7.56 -13.00
N GLY A 66 -10.83 8.60 -13.68
CA GLY A 66 -11.27 9.97 -13.44
C GLY A 66 -11.04 10.45 -11.99
N SER A 67 -12.04 11.11 -11.40
CA SER A 67 -11.97 11.66 -10.03
C SER A 67 -11.82 10.59 -8.96
N GLU A 68 -12.47 9.44 -9.15
CA GLU A 68 -12.46 8.35 -8.17
C GLU A 68 -11.07 7.72 -8.07
N LEU A 69 -10.40 7.50 -9.20
CA LEU A 69 -9.01 7.02 -9.19
C LEU A 69 -8.09 8.02 -8.49
N ARG A 70 -8.24 9.33 -8.74
CA ARG A 70 -7.43 10.35 -8.07
C ARG A 70 -7.62 10.36 -6.57
N ARG A 71 -8.87 10.20 -6.12
CA ARG A 71 -9.17 10.04 -4.70
C ARG A 71 -8.49 8.79 -4.13
N ALA A 72 -8.57 7.66 -4.83
CA ALA A 72 -7.90 6.42 -4.41
C ALA A 72 -6.38 6.57 -4.32
N GLU A 73 -5.74 7.25 -5.28
CA GLU A 73 -4.30 7.53 -5.26
C GLU A 73 -3.88 8.46 -4.11
N ASN A 74 -4.67 9.50 -3.82
CA ASN A 74 -4.46 10.35 -2.65
C ASN A 74 -4.52 9.54 -1.34
N LEU A 75 -5.54 8.69 -1.21
CA LEU A 75 -5.68 7.82 -0.04
C LEU A 75 -4.53 6.80 0.06
N ALA A 76 -4.06 6.25 -1.05
CA ALA A 76 -2.93 5.33 -1.08
C ALA A 76 -1.64 5.99 -0.55
N VAL A 77 -1.38 7.25 -0.89
CA VAL A 77 -0.25 8.01 -0.33
C VAL A 77 -0.38 8.13 1.18
N LEU A 78 -1.54 8.55 1.68
CA LEU A 78 -1.78 8.72 3.11
C LEU A 78 -1.60 7.40 3.87
N ILE A 79 -2.29 6.36 3.41
CA ILE A 79 -2.26 5.02 4.02
C ILE A 79 -0.83 4.51 4.12
N HIS A 80 -0.07 4.51 3.02
CA HIS A 80 1.27 3.92 3.03
C HIS A 80 2.31 4.77 3.73
N ALA A 81 2.18 6.10 3.70
CA ALA A 81 3.01 6.97 4.53
C ALA A 81 2.79 6.66 6.03
N THR A 82 1.53 6.52 6.46
CA THR A 82 1.22 6.13 7.84
C THR A 82 1.73 4.72 8.16
N ASP A 83 1.55 3.73 7.28
CA ASP A 83 2.09 2.37 7.46
C ASP A 83 3.61 2.38 7.63
N THR A 84 4.31 3.23 6.88
CA THR A 84 5.78 3.38 6.96
C THR A 84 6.19 3.95 8.32
N VAL A 85 5.51 4.99 8.79
CA VAL A 85 5.77 5.57 10.10
C VAL A 85 5.47 4.55 11.20
N SER A 86 4.34 3.85 11.13
CA SER A 86 3.99 2.80 12.09
C SER A 86 5.05 1.69 12.14
N ALA A 87 5.49 1.18 10.98
CA ALA A 87 6.53 0.17 10.91
C ALA A 87 7.86 0.66 11.51
N ALA A 88 8.25 1.91 11.22
CA ALA A 88 9.45 2.52 11.77
C ALA A 88 9.36 2.67 13.30
N VAL A 89 8.22 3.13 13.83
CA VAL A 89 7.98 3.27 15.27
C VAL A 89 8.05 1.91 15.98
N THR A 90 7.34 0.90 15.47
CA THR A 90 7.37 -0.47 15.98
C THR A 90 8.80 -1.04 15.97
N THR A 91 9.57 -0.76 14.91
CA THR A 91 10.99 -1.16 14.83
C THR A 91 11.85 -0.45 15.86
N ALA A 92 11.66 0.86 16.05
CA ALA A 92 12.42 1.66 17.01
C ALA A 92 12.13 1.29 18.46
N ARG A 93 10.89 0.88 18.77
CA ARG A 93 10.47 0.42 20.10
C ARG A 93 10.91 -1.02 20.42
N GLY A 94 11.28 -1.80 19.41
CA GLY A 94 11.61 -3.21 19.59
C GLY A 94 10.38 -4.11 19.74
N ASP A 95 9.21 -3.65 19.32
CA ASP A 95 7.95 -4.40 19.35
C ASP A 95 8.00 -5.64 18.42
N LEU A 96 8.93 -5.65 17.47
CA LEU A 96 9.25 -6.79 16.61
C LEU A 96 10.75 -7.08 16.65
N PRO A 97 11.18 -8.32 16.34
CA PRO A 97 12.60 -8.61 16.18
C PRO A 97 13.19 -7.68 15.11
N ARG A 98 14.33 -7.04 15.42
CA ARG A 98 14.90 -5.92 14.64
C ARG A 98 14.96 -6.17 13.13
N ARG A 99 15.34 -7.39 12.70
CA ARG A 99 15.39 -7.76 11.28
C ARG A 99 14.01 -7.64 10.62
N HIS A 100 12.97 -8.19 11.23
CA HIS A 100 11.60 -8.15 10.71
C HIS A 100 11.04 -6.72 10.69
N GLY A 101 11.31 -5.92 11.74
CA GLY A 101 10.90 -4.52 11.78
C GLY A 101 11.53 -3.68 10.65
N VAL A 102 12.84 -3.82 10.43
CA VAL A 102 13.52 -3.15 9.32
C VAL A 102 12.95 -3.59 7.97
N THR A 103 12.72 -4.89 7.77
CA THR A 103 12.10 -5.40 6.54
C THR A 103 10.70 -4.81 6.32
N ALA A 104 9.86 -4.78 7.35
CA ALA A 104 8.52 -4.17 7.27
C ALA A 104 8.60 -2.68 6.90
N THR A 105 9.52 -1.93 7.52
CA THR A 105 9.73 -0.51 7.24
C THR A 105 10.15 -0.27 5.79
N VAL A 106 11.10 -1.06 5.27
CA VAL A 106 11.55 -0.96 3.87
C VAL A 106 10.42 -1.27 2.90
N ILE A 107 9.66 -2.34 3.15
CA ILE A 107 8.52 -2.70 2.31
C ILE A 107 7.50 -1.55 2.30
N SER A 108 7.12 -1.04 3.46
CA SER A 108 6.18 0.09 3.57
C SER A 108 6.68 1.32 2.82
N ALA A 109 7.97 1.68 2.97
CA ALA A 109 8.57 2.81 2.29
C ALA A 109 8.56 2.66 0.76
N VAL A 110 8.81 1.45 0.23
CA VAL A 110 8.68 1.15 -1.20
C VAL A 110 7.25 1.37 -1.68
N ASN A 111 6.24 0.97 -0.90
CA ASN A 111 4.83 1.19 -1.25
C ASN A 111 4.47 2.67 -1.24
N THR A 112 4.97 3.45 -0.28
CA THR A 112 4.83 4.90 -0.25
C THR A 112 5.45 5.53 -1.49
N ALA A 113 6.64 5.08 -1.90
CA ALA A 113 7.29 5.59 -3.11
C ALA A 113 6.46 5.30 -4.37
N LEU A 114 5.93 4.07 -4.51
CA LEU A 114 5.04 3.72 -5.63
C LEU A 114 3.77 4.58 -5.64
N ALA A 115 3.14 4.79 -4.47
CA ALA A 115 1.96 5.62 -4.32
C ALA A 115 2.23 7.07 -4.72
N VAL A 116 3.36 7.63 -4.28
CA VAL A 116 3.76 9.01 -4.62
C VAL A 116 4.06 9.16 -6.11
N ILE A 117 4.71 8.18 -6.75
CA ILE A 117 5.00 8.20 -8.19
C ILE A 117 3.69 8.16 -9.01
N ALA A 118 2.76 7.26 -8.64
CA ALA A 118 1.45 7.17 -9.28
C ALA A 118 0.67 8.50 -9.14
N TRP A 119 0.53 9.00 -7.91
CA TRP A 119 -0.16 10.24 -7.60
C TRP A 119 0.41 11.45 -8.33
N LYS A 120 1.74 11.60 -8.38
CA LYS A 120 2.39 12.70 -9.11
C LYS A 120 2.03 12.64 -10.59
N GLY A 121 2.04 11.46 -11.21
CA GLY A 121 1.68 11.33 -12.62
C GLY A 121 0.27 11.82 -12.93
N SER A 122 -0.71 11.44 -12.11
CA SER A 122 -2.10 11.87 -12.27
C SER A 122 -2.28 13.38 -12.11
N ARG A 123 -1.48 14.03 -11.26
CA ARG A 123 -1.48 15.50 -11.12
C ARG A 123 -0.91 16.23 -12.33
N HIS A 124 0.17 15.73 -12.93
CA HIS A 124 0.75 16.35 -14.12
C HIS A 124 -0.19 16.25 -15.33
N ALA A 125 -0.91 15.14 -15.48
CA ALA A 125 -1.88 14.97 -16.55
C ALA A 125 -3.01 16.03 -16.51
N ILE A 126 -3.41 16.50 -15.32
CA ILE A 126 -4.41 17.58 -15.17
C ILE A 126 -3.84 18.92 -15.64
N ALA A 127 -2.65 19.28 -15.15
CA ALA A 127 -2.01 20.53 -15.52
C ALA A 127 -1.82 20.63 -17.05
N SER A 128 -1.52 19.52 -17.72
CA SER A 128 -1.43 19.47 -19.18
C SER A 128 -2.78 19.61 -19.89
N HIS A 129 -3.88 19.08 -19.33
CA HIS A 129 -5.23 19.24 -19.89
C HIS A 129 -5.84 20.63 -19.69
N GLU A 130 -5.49 21.30 -18.59
CA GLU A 130 -6.00 22.65 -18.26
C GLU A 130 -5.26 23.76 -19.01
N VAL A 131 -4.02 23.51 -19.45
CA VAL A 131 -3.19 24.48 -20.20
C VAL A 131 -3.51 24.51 -21.69
N VAL A 132 -4.21 23.52 -22.26
CA VAL A 132 -4.70 23.58 -23.65
C VAL A 132 -6.01 24.38 -23.65
N PRO A 133 -6.04 25.62 -24.17
CA PRO A 133 -7.31 26.33 -24.34
C PRO A 133 -8.20 25.48 -25.25
N GLN A 134 -9.42 25.19 -24.80
CA GLN A 134 -10.43 24.63 -25.69
C GLN A 134 -10.82 25.74 -26.66
N ASP A 135 -10.12 25.83 -27.79
CA ASP A 135 -10.56 26.63 -28.92
C ASP A 135 -11.87 25.99 -29.42
N HIS A 136 -12.97 26.66 -29.10
CA HIS A 136 -14.31 26.42 -29.64
C HIS A 136 -14.52 27.21 -30.93
#